data_AF-A0A924UYZ7-F1
#
_entry.id   AF-A0A924UYZ7-F1
#
_cell.length_a   1.000
_cell.length_b   1.000
_cell.length_c   1.000
_cell.angle_alpha   90.00
_cell.angle_beta   90.00
_cell.angle_gamma   90.00
#
_symmetry.space_group_name_H-M   'P 1'
#
loop_
_entity.id
_entity.type
_entity.pdbx_description
1 polymer ?
#
loop_
_entity_poly.entity_id
_entity_poly.type
_entity_poly.pdbx_seq_one_letter_code
_entity_poly.pdbx_strand_id
1 'polypeptide(L)' 'MSYQSIFRSDAFAGKVVIVTGGGSGIGRCTAHELAALGAQVVITGRKPEKLDAIVAEIIADGGK' A
#
# COMPACT_ATOMS: atom_id res chain seq x y z
N MET A 1 5.06 10.62 3.44
CA MET A 1 6.15 10.29 4.39
C MET A 1 6.36 8.80 4.31
N SER A 2 7.59 8.31 4.10
CA SER A 2 7.85 6.87 3.99
C SER A 2 7.38 6.13 5.25
N TYR A 3 6.69 5.00 5.07
CA TYR A 3 6.21 4.17 6.18
C TYR A 3 7.39 3.70 7.03
N GLN A 4 7.34 3.92 8.35
CA GLN A 4 8.41 3.49 9.26
C GLN A 4 8.23 2.01 9.60
N SER A 5 8.75 1.14 8.73
CA SER A 5 8.71 -0.30 8.94
C SER A 5 9.91 -0.81 9.74
N ILE A 6 9.74 -1.93 10.44
CA ILE A 6 10.83 -2.69 11.07
C ILE A 6 11.53 -3.64 10.09
N PHE A 7 10.99 -3.82 8.89
CA PHE A 7 11.53 -4.73 7.87
C PHE A 7 12.53 -4.01 6.94
N ARG A 8 13.34 -4.78 6.20
CA ARG A 8 14.22 -4.25 5.15
C ARG A 8 13.40 -3.56 4.06
N SER A 9 13.89 -2.44 3.52
CA SER A 9 13.17 -1.59 2.56
C SER A 9 12.74 -2.28 1.26
N ASP A 10 13.28 -3.45 0.95
CA ASP A 10 13.02 -4.25 -0.24
C ASP A 10 12.48 -5.65 0.10
N ALA A 11 11.92 -5.84 1.30
CA ALA A 11 11.42 -7.13 1.78
C ALA A 11 10.39 -7.77 0.82
N PHE A 12 9.66 -6.95 0.07
CA PHE A 12 8.65 -7.37 -0.90
C PHE A 12 8.97 -6.93 -2.33
N ALA A 13 10.21 -6.55 -2.63
CA ALA A 13 10.63 -6.15 -3.97
C ALA A 13 10.28 -7.23 -5.02
N GLY A 14 9.63 -6.79 -6.10
CA GLY A 14 9.22 -7.65 -7.21
C GLY A 14 8.02 -8.56 -6.91
N LYS A 15 7.34 -8.38 -5.76
CA LYS A 15 6.11 -9.11 -5.43
C LYS A 15 4.88 -8.27 -5.76
N VAL A 16 3.81 -8.95 -6.19
CA VAL A 16 2.47 -8.35 -6.32
C VAL A 16 1.63 -8.86 -5.16
N VAL A 17 1.02 -7.95 -4.39
CA VAL A 17 0.24 -8.30 -3.19
C VAL A 17 -1.16 -7.70 -3.26
N ILE A 18 -2.18 -8.52 -3.06
CA ILE A 18 -3.58 -8.08 -3.01
C ILE A 18 -3.97 -7.82 -1.55
N VAL A 19 -4.44 -6.62 -1.24
CA VAL A 19 -4.98 -6.24 0.07
C VAL A 19 -6.47 -5.98 -0.04
N THR A 20 -7.26 -6.89 0.51
CA THR A 20 -8.71 -6.69 0.61
C THR A 20 -9.05 -5.71 1.74
N GLY A 21 -10.07 -4.87 1.53
CA GLY A 21 -10.41 -3.81 2.48
C GLY A 21 -9.36 -2.70 2.57
N GLY A 22 -8.54 -2.50 1.54
CA GLY A 22 -7.41 -1.55 1.54
C GLY A 22 -7.79 -0.07 1.61
N GLY A 23 -9.08 0.28 1.51
CA GLY A 23 -9.53 1.68 1.51
C GLY A 23 -9.65 2.36 2.88
N SER A 24 -9.36 1.67 4.01
CA SER A 24 -9.37 2.29 5.35
C SER A 24 -8.74 1.40 6.42
N GLY A 25 -8.50 1.97 7.61
CA GLY A 25 -8.10 1.22 8.80
C GLY A 25 -6.82 0.42 8.60
N ILE A 26 -6.82 -0.83 9.06
CA ILE A 26 -5.66 -1.73 8.98
C ILE A 26 -5.30 -2.02 7.53
N GLY A 27 -6.28 -2.30 6.65
CA GLY A 27 -6.01 -2.59 5.24
C GLY A 27 -5.26 -1.47 4.53
N ARG A 28 -5.63 -0.21 4.79
CA ARG A 28 -4.88 0.96 4.30
C ARG A 28 -3.45 0.93 4.82
N CYS A 29 -3.28 0.80 6.14
CA CYS A 29 -1.98 0.80 6.80
C CYS A 29 -1.05 -0.27 6.20
N THR A 30 -1.56 -1.49 6.03
CA THR A 30 -0.85 -2.61 5.41
C THR A 30 -0.48 -2.32 3.95
N ALA A 31 -1.37 -1.68 3.17
CA ALA A 31 -1.06 -1.31 1.79
C ALA A 31 0.12 -0.32 1.71
N HIS A 32 0.15 0.70 2.58
CA HIS A 32 1.28 1.64 2.62
C HIS A 32 2.58 0.96 3.04
N GLU A 33 2.57 0.11 4.06
CA GLU A 33 3.77 -0.59 4.49
C GLU A 33 4.32 -1.50 3.39
N LEU A 34 3.47 -2.32 2.77
CA LEU A 34 3.89 -3.22 1.70
C LEU A 34 4.47 -2.46 0.50
N ALA A 35 3.84 -1.34 0.11
CA ALA A 35 4.34 -0.50 -0.97
C ALA A 35 5.70 0.14 -0.62
N ALA A 36 5.85 0.62 0.62
CA ALA A 36 7.13 1.15 1.11
C ALA A 36 8.24 0.09 1.17
N LEU A 37 7.88 -1.20 1.26
CA LEU A 37 8.80 -2.34 1.25
C LEU A 37 9.05 -2.91 -0.17
N GLY A 38 8.62 -2.19 -1.21
CA GLY A 38 8.90 -2.50 -2.62
C GLY A 38 7.89 -3.42 -3.31
N ALA A 39 6.75 -3.72 -2.68
CA ALA A 39 5.68 -4.46 -3.34
C ALA A 39 4.96 -3.60 -4.38
N GLN A 40 4.39 -4.24 -5.40
CA GLN A 40 3.28 -3.69 -6.17
C GLN A 40 1.97 -4.09 -5.49
N VAL A 41 1.21 -3.13 -4.97
CA VAL A 41 0.03 -3.39 -4.15
C VAL A 41 -1.25 -3.21 -4.96
N VAL A 42 -2.15 -4.19 -4.88
CA VAL A 42 -3.51 -4.11 -5.42
C VAL A 42 -4.49 -4.03 -4.27
N ILE A 43 -5.17 -2.90 -4.10
CA ILE A 43 -6.20 -2.73 -3.07
C ILE A 43 -7.59 -2.98 -3.64
N THR A 44 -8.48 -3.57 -2.83
CA THR A 44 -9.89 -3.74 -3.18
C THR A 44 -10.82 -3.30 -2.05
N GLY A 45 -12.01 -2.83 -2.42
CA GLY A 45 -13.02 -2.33 -1.51
C GLY A 45 -14.27 -1.87 -2.26
N ARG A 46 -15.30 -1.46 -1.50
CA ARG A 46 -16.62 -1.09 -2.05
C ARG A 46 -16.73 0.36 -2.52
N LYS A 47 -15.82 1.23 -2.06
CA LYS A 47 -15.90 2.69 -2.25
C LYS A 47 -14.72 3.15 -3.10
N PRO A 48 -14.89 3.37 -4.42
CA PRO A 48 -13.79 3.67 -5.32
C PRO A 48 -13.06 4.96 -4.93
N GLU A 49 -13.78 5.97 -4.44
CA GLU A 49 -13.20 7.26 -4.05
C GLU A 49 -12.19 7.10 -2.91
N LYS A 50 -12.43 6.14 -2.01
CA LYS A 50 -11.47 5.80 -0.95
C LYS A 50 -10.25 5.08 -1.52
N LEU A 51 -10.44 4.18 -2.49
CA LEU A 51 -9.33 3.44 -3.10
C LEU A 51 -8.43 4.39 -3.87
N ASP A 52 -9.01 5.29 -4.67
CA ASP A 52 -8.27 6.28 -5.46
C ASP A 52 -7.43 7.21 -4.58
N ALA A 53 -7.97 7.64 -3.43
CA ALA A 53 -7.23 8.42 -2.45
C ALA A 53 -6.00 7.65 -1.92
N ILE A 54 -6.15 6.37 -1.56
CA ILE A 54 -5.03 5.56 -1.04
C ILE A 54 -3.99 5.29 -2.14
N VAL A 55 -4.43 5.04 -3.37
CA VAL A 55 -3.51 4.89 -4.51
C VAL A 55 -2.70 6.17 -4.73
N ALA A 56 -3.34 7.34 -4.69
CA ALA A 56 -2.65 8.62 -4.82
C ALA A 56 -1.63 8.85 -3.69
N GLU A 57 -1.98 8.53 -2.45
CA GLU A 57 -1.06 8.60 -1.31
C GLU A 57 0.15 7.67 -1.48
N ILE A 58 -0.07 6.40 -1.87
CA ILE A 58 1.01 5.42 -2.11
C ILE A 58 1.95 5.89 -3.22
N ILE A 59 1.40 6.41 -4.32
CA ILE A 59 2.20 6.94 -5.44
C ILE A 59 3.00 8.16 -4.99
N ALA A 60 2.41 9.07 -4.22
CA ALA A 60 3.10 10.24 -3.69
C ALA A 60 4.26 9.86 -2.74
N ASP A 61 4.15 8.72 -2.05
CA ASP A 61 5.20 8.15 -1.22
C ASP A 61 6.24 7.31 -2.02
N GLY A 62 6.10 7.21 -3.34
CA GLY A 62 7.02 6.50 -4.23
C GLY A 62 6.78 4.99 -4.35
N GLY A 63 5.67 4.50 -3.80
CA GLY A 63 5.24 3.11 -3.91
C GLY A 63 4.52 2.81 -5.23
N LYS A 64 4.19 1.53 -5.44
CA LYS A 64 3.50 1.03 -6.64
C LYS A 64 2.29 0.18 -6.30
#